data_AF-A0A812J1V7-F1
#
_entry.id   AF-A0A812J1V7-F1
#
_cell.length_a   1.000
_cell.length_b   1.000
_cell.length_c   1.000
_cell.angle_alpha   90.00
_cell.angle_beta   90.00
_cell.angle_gamma   90.00
#
_symmetry.space_group_name_H-M   'P 1'
#
loop_
_entity.id
_entity.type
_entity.pdbx_description
1 polymer ?
#
loop_
_entity_poly.entity_id
_entity_poly.type
_entity_poly.pdbx_seq_one_letter_code
_entity_poly.pdbx_strand_id
1 'polypeptide(L)'
;MWNYSRPVPEYIHLNLQSWERASGGRCGKPVLVNRTNVRQWIPDAPEELFRIPYEAAESDAIRYALIYHNGGVYMDTDFLAIDMTPIIDRIQDHDIITYTAEGQKFQKGQFSSNFLAGRKGSKVMGAIWKSQKEHLQRHCPKDMVPKSGMCCYDDPAVPCSVRWAGLGEGISHPALIKLFQSNGTFKSFIFDGDESFVPTGLVEVLKQKLSIDAALKYWERRSVKQPLSRKLYHLFNSQGFADAYWCYDLTTDNSTVAGALYQRSQVQRAIAAHDGPTSKCANDGGLCKCTGNVFYGRRFACGSNQQTELAAWLVGGYGFIGTLMRKTYAMKTSSTSQRKCGA
;
A
#
# COMPACT_ATOMS: atom_id res chain seq x y z
N MET A 1 8.11 4.01 -4.53
CA MET A 1 9.12 5.09 -4.30
C MET A 1 8.47 6.43 -3.98
N TRP A 2 9.16 7.28 -3.22
CA TRP A 2 8.80 8.66 -2.88
C TRP A 2 9.49 9.65 -3.83
N ASN A 3 8.92 9.83 -5.02
CA ASN A 3 9.43 10.74 -6.06
C ASN A 3 8.31 11.67 -6.58
N TYR A 4 7.45 12.15 -5.68
CA TYR A 4 6.40 13.10 -6.03
C TYR A 4 7.00 14.38 -6.62
N SER A 5 6.38 14.89 -7.68
CA SER A 5 6.61 16.27 -8.13
C SER A 5 6.25 17.22 -6.99
N ARG A 6 6.94 18.35 -6.90
CA ARG A 6 6.58 19.41 -5.96
C ARG A 6 5.53 20.33 -6.59
N PRO A 7 4.46 20.72 -5.87
CA PRO A 7 4.11 20.29 -4.51
C PRO A 7 3.54 18.86 -4.47
N VAL A 8 3.75 18.17 -3.34
CA VAL A 8 3.12 16.87 -3.07
C VAL A 8 1.61 17.10 -2.87
N PRO A 9 0.73 16.21 -3.38
CA PRO A 9 -0.71 16.33 -3.15
C PRO A 9 -1.07 16.39 -1.66
N GLU A 10 -1.98 17.29 -1.29
CA GLU A 10 -2.30 17.58 0.12
C GLU A 10 -2.80 16.35 0.90
N TYR A 11 -3.64 15.52 0.29
CA TYR A 11 -4.15 14.31 0.95
C TYR A 11 -3.02 13.35 1.36
N ILE A 12 -1.89 13.34 0.63
CA ILE A 12 -0.72 12.53 1.01
C ILE A 12 -0.09 13.10 2.28
N HIS A 13 0.01 14.43 2.40
CA HIS A 13 0.48 15.06 3.63
C HIS A 13 -0.43 14.70 4.82
N LEU A 14 -1.75 14.79 4.62
CA LEU A 14 -2.72 14.42 5.65
C LEU A 14 -2.61 12.95 6.05
N ASN A 15 -2.42 12.03 5.10
CA ASN A 15 -2.20 10.60 5.36
C ASN A 15 -0.91 10.34 6.16
N LEU A 16 0.20 11.01 5.82
CA LEU A 16 1.44 10.91 6.59
C LEU A 16 1.27 11.39 8.04
N GLN A 17 0.57 12.51 8.22
CA GLN A 17 0.29 13.03 9.57
C GLN A 17 -0.66 12.12 10.35
N SER A 18 -1.64 11.51 9.68
CA SER A 18 -2.56 10.58 10.31
C SER A 18 -1.82 9.37 10.86
N TRP A 19 -0.79 8.90 10.15
CA TRP A 19 0.07 7.82 10.62
C TRP A 19 0.88 8.22 11.86
N GLU A 20 1.53 9.40 11.84
CA GLU A 20 2.28 9.91 12.99
C GLU A 20 1.40 9.95 14.24
N ARG A 21 0.18 10.50 14.11
CA ARG A 21 -0.82 10.53 15.19
C ARG A 21 -1.29 9.14 15.61
N ALA A 22 -1.68 8.29 14.66
CA ALA A 22 -2.22 6.96 14.94
C ALA A 22 -1.18 6.00 15.54
N SER A 23 0.11 6.27 15.35
CA SER A 23 1.21 5.53 15.98
C SER A 23 1.50 5.97 17.43
N GLY A 24 0.95 7.11 17.87
CA GLY A 24 1.29 7.69 19.19
C GLY A 24 2.78 7.99 19.33
N GLY A 25 3.49 8.25 18.23
CA GLY A 25 4.95 8.44 18.22
C GLY A 25 5.78 7.17 18.45
N ARG A 26 5.15 5.99 18.57
CA ARG A 26 5.85 4.72 18.87
C ARG A 26 6.77 4.26 17.73
N CYS A 27 6.57 4.75 16.51
CA CYS A 27 7.31 4.36 15.30
C CYS A 27 8.20 5.46 14.71
N GLY A 28 8.41 6.58 15.42
CA GLY A 28 9.14 7.73 14.90
C GLY A 28 8.45 8.38 13.69
N LYS A 29 9.23 9.07 12.86
CA LYS A 29 8.74 9.73 11.63
C LYS A 29 8.80 8.81 10.41
N PRO A 30 7.96 9.06 9.39
CA PRO A 30 8.06 8.41 8.09
C PRO A 30 9.47 8.47 7.50
N VAL A 31 9.98 7.33 7.01
CA VAL A 31 11.15 7.29 6.13
C VAL A 31 10.66 7.30 4.68
N LEU A 32 11.01 8.38 3.98
CA LEU A 32 10.64 8.59 2.59
C LEU A 32 11.74 8.01 1.70
N VAL A 33 11.48 6.85 1.09
CA VAL A 33 12.48 6.10 0.30
C VAL A 33 12.42 6.48 -1.18
N ASN A 34 13.55 6.86 -1.75
CA ASN A 34 13.71 7.23 -3.15
C ASN A 34 15.00 6.60 -3.73
N ARG A 35 15.28 6.84 -5.01
CA ARG A 35 16.44 6.23 -5.68
C ARG A 35 17.78 6.67 -5.09
N THR A 36 17.87 7.85 -4.46
CA THR A 36 19.13 8.36 -3.90
C THR A 36 19.46 7.78 -2.52
N ASN A 37 18.47 7.29 -1.78
CA ASN A 37 18.67 6.75 -0.43
C ASN A 37 18.33 5.25 -0.28
N VAL A 38 17.72 4.61 -1.28
CA VAL A 38 17.24 3.21 -1.14
C VAL A 38 18.34 2.23 -0.74
N ARG A 39 19.59 2.40 -1.21
CA ARG A 39 20.72 1.53 -0.85
C ARG A 39 21.11 1.63 0.63
N GLN A 40 20.79 2.72 1.29
CA GLN A 40 21.00 2.87 2.74
C GLN A 40 20.08 1.93 3.52
N TRP A 41 18.91 1.59 2.95
CA TRP A 41 17.88 0.77 3.60
C TRP A 41 17.82 -0.67 3.07
N ILE A 42 18.31 -0.89 1.85
CA ILE A 42 18.42 -2.20 1.19
C ILE A 42 19.86 -2.32 0.65
N PRO A 43 20.83 -2.70 1.49
CA PRO A 43 22.23 -2.73 1.10
C PRO A 43 22.53 -3.78 0.02
N ASP A 44 21.70 -4.82 -0.10
CA ASP A 44 21.81 -5.87 -1.10
C ASP A 44 20.90 -5.66 -2.32
N ALA A 45 20.48 -4.40 -2.57
CA ALA A 45 19.69 -4.06 -3.76
C ALA A 45 20.50 -4.30 -5.05
N PRO A 46 20.01 -5.14 -5.97
CA PRO A 46 20.71 -5.41 -7.23
C PRO A 46 20.64 -4.20 -8.17
N GLU A 47 21.59 -4.06 -9.10
CA GLU A 47 21.63 -2.92 -10.06
C GLU A 47 20.36 -2.86 -10.93
N GLU A 48 19.77 -4.01 -11.24
CA GLU A 48 18.55 -4.16 -12.01
C GLU A 48 17.35 -3.46 -11.37
N LEU A 49 17.35 -3.28 -10.04
CA LEU A 49 16.32 -2.50 -9.35
C LEU A 49 16.25 -1.06 -9.86
N PHE A 50 17.40 -0.45 -10.18
CA PHE A 50 17.51 0.93 -10.62
C PHE A 50 17.21 1.11 -12.12
N ARG A 51 17.02 -0.01 -12.83
CA ARG A 51 16.67 -0.08 -14.24
C ARG A 51 15.17 -0.29 -14.46
N ILE A 52 14.38 -0.41 -13.38
CA ILE A 52 12.92 -0.49 -13.47
C ILE A 52 12.37 0.84 -14.02
N PRO A 53 11.49 0.82 -15.04
CA PRO A 53 11.11 2.02 -15.78
C PRO A 53 10.12 2.92 -15.05
N TYR A 54 9.45 2.45 -13.99
CA TYR A 54 8.46 3.25 -13.26
C TYR A 54 8.39 2.92 -11.77
N GLU A 55 8.06 3.96 -10.99
CA GLU A 55 8.15 3.99 -9.53
C GLU A 55 7.20 3.03 -8.81
N ALA A 56 6.10 2.66 -9.47
CA ALA A 56 5.13 1.73 -8.89
C ALA A 56 5.69 0.31 -8.81
N ALA A 57 6.34 -0.16 -9.88
CA ALA A 57 7.05 -1.43 -9.88
C ALA A 57 8.26 -1.40 -8.94
N GLU A 58 8.99 -0.29 -8.89
CA GLU A 58 10.08 -0.15 -7.91
C GLU A 58 9.56 -0.33 -6.48
N SER A 59 8.42 0.28 -6.15
CA SER A 59 7.75 0.12 -4.86
C SER A 59 7.37 -1.34 -4.56
N ASP A 60 6.91 -2.07 -5.58
CA ASP A 60 6.58 -3.48 -5.48
C ASP A 60 7.80 -4.33 -5.13
N ALA A 61 8.95 -4.02 -5.72
CA ALA A 61 10.20 -4.69 -5.41
C ALA A 61 10.72 -4.35 -4.00
N ILE A 62 10.75 -3.07 -3.62
CA ILE A 62 11.46 -2.67 -2.40
C ILE A 62 10.70 -2.97 -1.10
N ARG A 63 9.36 -3.02 -1.12
CA ARG A 63 8.55 -3.10 0.12
C ARG A 63 8.89 -4.29 1.02
N TYR A 64 9.17 -5.45 0.43
CA TYR A 64 9.53 -6.65 1.18
C TYR A 64 10.96 -6.57 1.69
N ALA A 65 11.88 -6.05 0.87
CA ALA A 65 13.29 -5.86 1.24
C ALA A 65 13.43 -4.87 2.41
N LEU A 66 12.68 -3.76 2.39
CA LEU A 66 12.68 -2.77 3.46
C LEU A 66 12.33 -3.41 4.80
N ILE A 67 11.22 -4.16 4.87
CA ILE A 67 10.78 -4.85 6.09
C ILE A 67 11.76 -5.97 6.45
N TYR A 68 12.28 -6.72 5.48
CA TYR A 68 13.26 -7.78 5.76
C TYR A 68 14.51 -7.23 6.47
N HIS A 69 15.09 -6.14 5.98
CA HIS A 69 16.33 -5.58 6.53
C HIS A 69 16.12 -4.79 7.82
N ASN A 70 14.95 -4.17 8.00
CA ASN A 70 14.75 -3.16 9.04
C ASN A 70 13.59 -3.48 10.00
N GLY A 71 12.73 -4.44 9.68
CA GLY A 71 11.43 -4.60 10.31
C GLY A 71 10.52 -3.40 10.07
N GLY A 72 9.43 -3.31 10.83
CA GLY A 72 8.55 -2.15 10.82
C GLY A 72 7.37 -2.28 9.87
N VAL A 73 6.95 -1.16 9.29
CA VAL A 73 5.76 -1.06 8.44
C VAL A 73 6.15 -0.49 7.08
N TYR A 74 5.70 -1.11 6.01
CA TYR A 74 5.59 -0.49 4.70
C TYR A 74 4.13 -0.15 4.42
N MET A 75 3.88 1.02 3.86
CA MET A 75 2.53 1.45 3.50
C MET A 75 2.55 2.33 2.26
N ASP A 76 1.63 2.07 1.33
CA ASP A 76 1.39 2.98 0.22
C ASP A 76 0.84 4.33 0.75
N THR A 77 1.12 5.42 0.05
CA THR A 77 0.81 6.79 0.54
C THR A 77 -0.68 7.15 0.58
N ASP A 78 -1.53 6.28 0.05
CA ASP A 78 -2.97 6.42 0.00
C ASP A 78 -3.68 5.66 1.13
N PHE A 79 -2.95 5.35 2.20
CA PHE A 79 -3.53 4.86 3.44
C PHE A 79 -3.81 5.99 4.43
N LEU A 80 -5.04 6.01 4.94
CA LEU A 80 -5.42 6.80 6.08
C LEU A 80 -5.40 5.92 7.34
N ALA A 81 -4.48 6.20 8.25
CA ALA A 81 -4.39 5.51 9.53
C ALA A 81 -5.30 6.15 10.59
N ILE A 82 -6.09 5.31 11.28
CA ILE A 82 -6.95 5.70 12.42
C ILE A 82 -6.38 5.19 13.74
N ASP A 83 -5.80 3.99 13.73
CA ASP A 83 -5.27 3.32 14.92
C ASP A 83 -4.21 2.29 14.52
N MET A 84 -2.94 2.57 14.80
CA MET A 84 -1.83 1.67 14.48
C MET A 84 -1.50 0.71 15.63
N THR A 85 -2.12 0.85 16.80
CA THR A 85 -1.80 0.07 18.01
C THR A 85 -1.82 -1.43 17.76
N PRO A 86 -2.87 -2.03 17.15
CA PRO A 86 -2.93 -3.48 16.95
C PRO A 86 -1.81 -4.01 16.03
N ILE A 87 -1.34 -3.18 15.11
CA ILE A 87 -0.21 -3.53 14.23
C ILE A 87 1.08 -3.45 15.04
N ILE A 88 1.35 -2.29 15.64
CA ILE A 88 2.60 -1.97 16.35
C ILE A 88 2.90 -3.02 17.43
N ASP A 89 1.89 -3.43 18.19
CA ASP A 89 2.01 -4.42 19.27
C ASP A 89 2.42 -5.81 18.76
N ARG A 90 2.23 -6.10 17.48
CA ARG A 90 2.50 -7.39 16.84
C ARG A 90 3.76 -7.40 15.97
N ILE A 91 4.30 -6.24 15.58
CA ILE A 91 5.41 -6.17 14.61
C ILE A 91 6.62 -6.96 15.08
N GLN A 92 6.90 -6.97 16.39
CA GLN A 92 8.12 -7.57 16.93
C GLN A 92 8.18 -9.09 16.79
N ASP A 93 7.04 -9.78 16.77
CA ASP A 93 7.00 -11.24 16.76
C ASP A 93 6.31 -11.85 15.53
N HIS A 94 5.72 -11.04 14.64
CA HIS A 94 5.09 -11.52 13.42
C HIS A 94 6.03 -11.42 12.21
N ASP A 95 6.10 -12.49 11.41
CA ASP A 95 6.81 -12.47 10.12
C ASP A 95 6.05 -11.67 9.07
N ILE A 96 4.71 -11.66 9.13
CA ILE A 96 3.88 -10.84 8.25
C ILE A 96 2.62 -10.37 8.95
N ILE A 97 2.36 -9.08 8.85
CA ILE A 97 1.08 -8.46 9.16
C ILE A 97 0.61 -7.79 7.88
N THR A 98 -0.57 -8.16 7.40
CA THR A 98 -1.11 -7.64 6.15
C THR A 98 -2.64 -7.70 6.18
N TYR A 99 -3.29 -7.43 5.06
CA TYR A 99 -4.73 -7.51 4.93
C TYR A 99 -5.12 -8.17 3.61
N THR A 100 -6.36 -8.66 3.55
CA THR A 100 -6.98 -9.21 2.34
C THR A 100 -8.10 -8.30 1.88
N ALA A 101 -8.16 -8.04 0.58
CA ALA A 101 -9.32 -7.44 -0.06
C ALA A 101 -10.34 -8.53 -0.44
N GLU A 102 -11.52 -8.11 -0.90
CA GLU A 102 -12.55 -9.02 -1.40
C GLU A 102 -11.99 -9.99 -2.45
N GLY A 103 -12.27 -11.28 -2.26
CA GLY A 103 -11.80 -12.37 -3.13
C GLY A 103 -10.41 -12.92 -2.81
N GLN A 104 -9.59 -12.21 -2.04
CA GLN A 104 -8.27 -12.71 -1.62
C GLN A 104 -8.41 -13.67 -0.42
N LYS A 105 -7.61 -14.74 -0.41
CA LYS A 105 -7.53 -15.70 0.70
C LYS A 105 -6.08 -15.94 1.12
N PHE A 106 -5.71 -15.49 2.31
CA PHE A 106 -4.34 -15.60 2.80
C PHE A 106 -3.82 -17.04 2.87
N GLN A 107 -4.69 -18.00 3.22
CA GLN A 107 -4.37 -19.43 3.29
C GLN A 107 -4.04 -20.01 1.91
N LYS A 108 -4.41 -19.32 0.83
CA LYS A 108 -4.04 -19.63 -0.56
C LYS A 108 -2.83 -18.81 -1.04
N GLY A 109 -2.16 -18.10 -0.13
CA GLY A 109 -1.04 -17.21 -0.43
C GLY A 109 -1.42 -15.84 -0.99
N GLN A 110 -2.70 -15.49 -0.98
CA GLN A 110 -3.20 -14.24 -1.56
C GLN A 110 -3.40 -13.17 -0.48
N PHE A 111 -2.86 -11.97 -0.71
CA PHE A 111 -2.97 -10.81 0.18
C PHE A 111 -2.69 -9.53 -0.59
N SER A 112 -3.10 -8.38 -0.05
CA SER A 112 -2.69 -7.11 -0.61
C SER A 112 -1.29 -6.74 -0.15
N SER A 113 -0.45 -6.39 -1.12
CA SER A 113 0.90 -5.90 -0.82
C SER A 113 0.96 -4.42 -0.43
N ASN A 114 -0.14 -3.67 -0.54
CA ASN A 114 -0.16 -2.20 -0.35
C ASN A 114 0.09 -1.77 1.10
N PHE A 115 -0.13 -2.67 2.04
CA PHE A 115 0.30 -2.54 3.43
C PHE A 115 0.97 -3.84 3.88
N LEU A 116 2.13 -3.70 4.50
CA LEU A 116 2.88 -4.82 5.06
C LEU A 116 3.52 -4.36 6.37
N ALA A 117 3.55 -5.22 7.38
CA ALA A 117 4.42 -5.03 8.52
C ALA A 117 5.03 -6.36 8.95
N GLY A 118 6.10 -6.32 9.72
CA GLY A 118 6.74 -7.52 10.24
C GLY A 118 8.06 -7.24 10.92
N ARG A 119 8.56 -8.25 11.62
CA ARG A 119 9.85 -8.19 12.31
C ARG A 119 11.01 -8.16 11.33
N LYS A 120 12.12 -7.56 11.75
CA LYS A 120 13.40 -7.65 11.05
C LYS A 120 13.80 -9.12 10.89
N GLY A 121 14.31 -9.49 9.71
CA GLY A 121 14.66 -10.87 9.40
C GLY A 121 13.45 -11.80 9.29
N SER A 122 12.25 -11.25 9.00
CA SER A 122 11.05 -12.05 8.72
C SER A 122 11.32 -13.12 7.67
N LYS A 123 10.92 -14.36 7.96
CA LYS A 123 11.05 -15.49 7.02
C LYS A 123 10.23 -15.26 5.75
N VAL A 124 9.04 -14.71 5.90
CA VAL A 124 8.13 -14.40 4.79
C VAL A 124 8.73 -13.31 3.90
N MET A 125 9.14 -12.18 4.49
CA MET A 125 9.70 -11.06 3.73
C MET A 125 11.01 -11.46 3.05
N GLY A 126 11.86 -12.24 3.73
CA GLY A 126 13.11 -12.75 3.17
C GLY A 126 12.90 -13.71 2.00
N ALA A 127 11.92 -14.62 2.10
CA ALA A 127 11.59 -15.53 0.99
C ALA A 127 11.06 -14.78 -0.24
N ILE A 128 10.20 -13.78 -0.03
CA ILE A 128 9.68 -12.93 -1.11
C ILE A 128 10.80 -12.09 -1.73
N TRP A 129 11.62 -11.43 -0.90
CA TRP A 129 12.74 -10.60 -1.38
C TRP A 129 13.75 -11.44 -2.17
N LYS A 130 14.10 -12.64 -1.69
CA LYS A 130 14.95 -13.57 -2.43
C LYS A 130 14.37 -13.88 -3.81
N SER A 131 13.08 -14.23 -3.87
CA SER A 131 12.39 -14.49 -5.14
C SER A 131 12.38 -13.25 -6.05
N GLN A 132 12.17 -12.04 -5.51
CA GLN A 132 12.22 -10.80 -6.30
C GLN A 132 13.62 -10.55 -6.87
N LYS A 133 14.68 -10.70 -6.08
CA LYS A 133 16.07 -10.59 -6.59
C LYS A 133 16.33 -11.58 -7.71
N GLU A 134 15.95 -12.84 -7.54
CA GLU A 134 16.10 -13.87 -8.58
C GLU A 134 15.34 -13.54 -9.87
N HIS A 135 14.24 -12.79 -9.82
CA HIS A 135 13.53 -12.32 -11.02
C HIS A 135 14.15 -11.03 -11.60
N LEU A 136 14.61 -10.11 -10.74
CA LEU A 136 15.29 -8.87 -11.15
C LEU A 136 16.57 -9.18 -11.92
N GLN A 137 17.35 -10.15 -11.44
CA GLN A 137 18.65 -10.52 -12.02
C GLN A 137 18.54 -11.49 -13.21
N ARG A 138 17.32 -11.86 -13.64
CA ARG A 138 17.14 -12.63 -14.87
C ARG A 138 17.20 -11.71 -16.07
N HIS A 139 18.12 -12.04 -16.98
CA HIS A 139 18.31 -11.31 -18.21
C HIS A 139 17.61 -11.98 -19.39
N CYS A 140 17.10 -11.17 -20.30
CA CYS A 140 16.51 -11.61 -21.57
C CYS A 140 17.29 -11.02 -22.75
N PRO A 141 17.28 -11.72 -23.90
CA PRO A 141 17.66 -11.14 -25.18
C PRO A 141 16.88 -9.84 -25.45
N LYS A 142 17.54 -8.86 -26.09
CA LYS A 142 16.95 -7.54 -26.39
C LYS A 142 15.67 -7.61 -27.24
N ASP A 143 15.59 -8.61 -28.10
CA ASP A 143 14.46 -8.89 -28.99
C ASP A 143 13.30 -9.64 -28.30
N MET A 144 13.50 -10.10 -27.06
CA MET A 144 12.47 -10.78 -26.29
C MET A 144 11.66 -9.78 -25.44
N VAL A 145 10.39 -9.58 -25.80
CA VAL A 145 9.41 -8.95 -24.92
C VAL A 145 8.74 -10.05 -24.09
N PRO A 146 8.96 -10.10 -22.76
CA PRO A 146 8.39 -11.16 -21.95
C PRO A 146 6.87 -11.13 -21.99
N LYS A 147 6.26 -12.25 -22.41
CA LYS A 147 4.79 -12.44 -22.41
C LYS A 147 4.20 -12.40 -21.00
N SER A 148 5.00 -12.64 -19.97
CA SER A 148 4.62 -12.53 -18.56
C SER A 148 5.84 -12.17 -17.71
N GLY A 149 5.61 -11.49 -16.58
CA GLY A 149 6.65 -11.19 -15.59
C GLY A 149 7.48 -9.95 -15.87
N MET A 150 8.75 -10.04 -15.48
CA MET A 150 9.78 -9.02 -15.60
C MET A 150 10.95 -9.59 -16.39
N CYS A 151 11.63 -8.75 -17.15
CA CYS A 151 12.98 -9.07 -17.60
C CYS A 151 13.86 -7.83 -17.74
N CYS A 152 15.10 -7.94 -17.28
CA CYS A 152 16.14 -6.95 -17.56
C CYS A 152 16.96 -7.39 -18.77
N TYR A 153 17.64 -6.46 -19.44
CA TYR A 153 18.41 -6.75 -20.64
C TYR A 153 19.91 -6.73 -20.31
N ASP A 154 20.74 -7.42 -21.09
CA ASP A 154 22.20 -7.41 -20.87
C ASP A 154 22.81 -6.01 -21.03
N ASP A 155 22.20 -5.18 -21.88
CA ASP A 155 22.61 -3.78 -22.03
C ASP A 155 22.05 -2.93 -20.87
N PRO A 156 22.90 -2.39 -19.99
CA PRO A 156 22.48 -1.62 -18.83
C PRO A 156 21.78 -0.31 -19.20
N ALA A 157 21.97 0.20 -20.43
CA ALA A 157 21.28 1.40 -20.92
C ALA A 157 19.81 1.15 -21.27
N VAL A 158 19.41 -0.12 -21.45
CA VAL A 158 18.01 -0.48 -21.74
C VAL A 158 17.26 -0.71 -20.43
N PRO A 159 16.15 0.01 -20.18
CA PRO A 159 15.30 -0.23 -19.01
C PRO A 159 14.73 -1.66 -19.00
N CYS A 160 14.49 -2.22 -17.82
CA CYS A 160 13.85 -3.53 -17.71
C CYS A 160 12.41 -3.46 -18.23
N SER A 161 11.92 -4.55 -18.82
CA SER A 161 10.49 -4.72 -19.12
C SER A 161 9.78 -5.26 -17.88
N VAL A 162 8.85 -4.48 -17.31
CA VAL A 162 8.14 -4.86 -16.07
C VAL A 162 6.64 -4.69 -16.21
N ARG A 163 5.90 -5.81 -16.13
CA ARG A 163 4.43 -5.76 -16.13
C ARG A 163 3.88 -5.20 -14.83
N TRP A 164 2.73 -4.51 -14.95
CA TRP A 164 2.00 -3.99 -13.80
C TRP A 164 1.72 -5.11 -12.79
N ALA A 165 1.96 -4.83 -11.50
CA ALA A 165 1.85 -5.77 -10.38
C ALA A 165 2.67 -7.07 -10.51
N GLY A 166 3.49 -7.20 -11.56
CA GLY A 166 4.29 -8.41 -11.81
C GLY A 166 5.35 -8.64 -10.73
N LEU A 167 5.94 -7.57 -10.22
CA LEU A 167 6.89 -7.63 -9.10
C LEU A 167 6.24 -7.74 -7.73
N GLY A 168 4.99 -7.27 -7.60
CA GLY A 168 4.26 -7.31 -6.35
C GLY A 168 3.65 -8.70 -6.15
N GLU A 169 2.32 -8.75 -6.25
CA GLU A 169 1.53 -9.96 -6.02
C GLU A 169 1.92 -11.11 -6.96
N GLY A 170 2.35 -10.80 -8.19
CA GLY A 170 2.80 -11.81 -9.16
C GLY A 170 4.00 -12.66 -8.71
N ILE A 171 4.86 -12.13 -7.84
CA ILE A 171 6.00 -12.85 -7.25
C ILE A 171 5.73 -13.22 -5.80
N SER A 172 5.11 -12.32 -5.03
CA SER A 172 4.94 -12.52 -3.59
C SER A 172 3.97 -13.63 -3.24
N HIS A 173 2.87 -13.79 -4.00
CA HIS A 173 1.90 -14.87 -3.72
C HIS A 173 2.53 -16.26 -3.98
N PRO A 174 3.18 -16.55 -5.14
CA PRO A 174 3.87 -17.82 -5.33
C PRO A 174 4.96 -18.10 -4.29
N ALA A 175 5.71 -17.08 -3.88
CA ALA A 175 6.75 -17.24 -2.84
C ALA A 175 6.15 -17.64 -1.49
N LEU A 176 5.02 -17.04 -1.10
CA LEU A 176 4.30 -17.41 0.13
C LEU A 176 3.70 -18.82 0.03
N ILE A 177 3.15 -19.21 -1.12
CA ILE A 177 2.64 -20.56 -1.36
C ILE A 177 3.76 -21.60 -1.18
N LYS A 178 4.94 -21.35 -1.75
CA LYS A 178 6.11 -22.23 -1.57
C LYS A 178 6.51 -22.34 -0.10
N LEU A 179 6.42 -21.24 0.66
CA LEU A 179 6.73 -21.25 2.08
C LEU A 179 5.72 -22.12 2.87
N PHE A 180 4.42 -22.02 2.58
CA PHE A 180 3.40 -22.91 3.15
C PHE A 180 3.70 -24.39 2.85
N GLN A 181 4.11 -24.70 1.62
CA GLN A 181 4.43 -26.07 1.19
C GLN A 181 5.69 -26.63 1.84
N SER A 182 6.63 -25.77 2.24
CA SER A 182 7.89 -26.19 2.86
C SER A 182 7.79 -26.63 4.32
N ASN A 183 6.57 -26.67 4.90
CA ASN A 183 6.33 -26.90 6.34
C ASN A 183 7.09 -25.95 7.27
N GLY A 184 7.53 -24.79 6.75
CA GLY A 184 8.17 -23.76 7.56
C GLY A 184 7.16 -23.10 8.49
N THR A 185 7.51 -22.98 9.78
CA THR A 185 6.70 -22.20 10.73
C THR A 185 7.05 -20.71 10.66
N PHE A 186 6.03 -19.87 10.55
CA PHE A 186 6.11 -18.42 10.63
C PHE A 186 4.84 -17.86 11.26
N LYS A 187 4.93 -16.70 11.89
CA LYS A 187 3.77 -16.03 12.52
C LYS A 187 3.16 -15.02 11.55
N SER A 188 1.85 -15.07 11.37
CA SER A 188 1.11 -14.14 10.52
C SER A 188 -0.10 -13.55 11.25
N PHE A 189 -0.42 -12.29 10.94
CA PHE A 189 -1.66 -11.64 11.37
C PHE A 189 -2.31 -10.95 10.18
N ILE A 190 -3.57 -11.28 9.90
CA ILE A 190 -4.25 -10.84 8.70
C ILE A 190 -5.51 -10.08 9.08
N PHE A 191 -5.60 -8.83 8.66
CA PHE A 191 -6.82 -8.05 8.71
C PHE A 191 -7.72 -8.47 7.53
N ASP A 192 -8.73 -9.28 7.80
CA ASP A 192 -9.63 -9.84 6.78
C ASP A 192 -11.10 -9.47 7.07
N GLY A 193 -11.97 -9.57 6.07
CA GLY A 193 -13.41 -9.37 6.19
C GLY A 193 -13.79 -8.06 6.89
N ASP A 194 -14.39 -8.18 8.07
CA ASP A 194 -14.84 -7.04 8.90
C ASP A 194 -13.70 -6.24 9.54
N GLU A 195 -12.45 -6.70 9.43
CA GLU A 195 -11.26 -5.97 9.87
C GLU A 195 -10.37 -5.50 8.71
N SER A 196 -10.66 -5.94 7.48
CA SER A 196 -9.94 -5.50 6.28
C SER A 196 -9.90 -3.98 6.16
N PHE A 197 -8.80 -3.46 5.62
CA PHE A 197 -8.58 -2.03 5.36
C PHE A 197 -9.36 -1.51 4.16
N VAL A 198 -10.12 -2.39 3.50
CA VAL A 198 -10.99 -2.09 2.37
C VAL A 198 -12.36 -2.69 2.65
N PRO A 199 -13.25 -1.99 3.38
CA PRO A 199 -14.65 -2.38 3.45
C PRO A 199 -15.20 -2.58 2.04
N THR A 200 -15.94 -3.67 1.82
CA THR A 200 -16.56 -3.95 0.51
C THR A 200 -17.35 -2.74 0.02
N GLY A 201 -17.07 -2.32 -1.20
CA GLY A 201 -17.71 -1.17 -1.82
C GLY A 201 -17.18 0.21 -1.37
N LEU A 202 -16.06 0.28 -0.63
CA LEU A 202 -15.45 1.55 -0.20
C LEU A 202 -15.08 2.43 -1.40
N VAL A 203 -14.56 1.85 -2.48
CA VAL A 203 -14.18 2.61 -3.68
C VAL A 203 -15.37 3.38 -4.25
N GLU A 204 -16.53 2.74 -4.37
CA GLU A 204 -17.75 3.36 -4.89
C GLU A 204 -18.23 4.47 -3.97
N VAL A 205 -18.20 4.24 -2.66
CA VAL A 205 -18.54 5.24 -1.64
C VAL A 205 -17.66 6.48 -1.77
N LEU A 206 -16.35 6.29 -1.90
CA LEU A 206 -15.38 7.38 -2.06
C LEU A 206 -15.55 8.08 -3.41
N LYS A 207 -15.67 7.34 -4.51
CA LYS A 207 -15.80 7.90 -5.86
C LYS A 207 -17.08 8.71 -6.04
N GLN A 208 -18.18 8.28 -5.42
CA GLN A 208 -19.47 8.97 -5.47
C GLN A 208 -19.62 10.05 -4.38
N LYS A 209 -18.61 10.24 -3.52
CA LYS A 209 -18.66 11.15 -2.37
C LYS A 209 -19.93 11.00 -1.54
N LEU A 210 -20.32 9.76 -1.24
CA LEU A 210 -21.56 9.52 -0.51
C LEU A 210 -21.50 10.19 0.87
N SER A 211 -22.63 10.78 1.29
CA SER A 211 -22.80 11.21 2.67
C SER A 211 -22.73 10.01 3.62
N ILE A 212 -22.44 10.25 4.89
CA ILE A 212 -22.37 9.18 5.90
C ILE A 212 -23.64 8.30 5.89
N ASP A 213 -24.83 8.90 5.94
CA ASP A 213 -26.10 8.16 5.96
C ASP A 213 -26.33 7.34 4.69
N ALA A 214 -26.01 7.91 3.52
CA ALA A 214 -26.14 7.20 2.25
C ALA A 214 -25.16 6.03 2.15
N ALA A 215 -23.92 6.22 2.63
CA ALA A 215 -22.91 5.18 2.68
C ALA A 215 -23.29 4.06 3.67
N LEU A 216 -23.82 4.39 4.85
CA LEU A 216 -24.28 3.39 5.82
C LEU A 216 -25.42 2.53 5.25
N LYS A 217 -26.42 3.14 4.59
CA LYS A 217 -27.47 2.40 3.86
C LYS A 217 -26.92 1.58 2.69
N TYR A 218 -25.86 2.05 2.03
CA TYR A 218 -25.20 1.33 0.95
C TYR A 218 -24.50 0.06 1.47
N TRP A 219 -23.83 0.16 2.62
CA TRP A 219 -23.11 -0.93 3.27
C TRP A 219 -24.01 -1.92 4.01
N GLU A 220 -25.09 -1.45 4.62
CA GLU A 220 -26.12 -2.29 5.25
C GLU A 220 -26.71 -3.28 4.23
N ARG A 221 -27.07 -2.79 3.03
CA ARG A 221 -27.56 -3.64 1.92
C ARG A 221 -26.54 -4.67 1.42
N ARG A 222 -25.27 -4.52 1.78
CA ARG A 222 -24.16 -5.43 1.43
C ARG A 222 -23.64 -6.20 2.63
N SER A 223 -24.32 -6.10 3.78
CA SER A 223 -23.93 -6.77 5.02
C SER A 223 -22.51 -6.42 5.50
N VAL A 224 -22.00 -5.23 5.17
CA VAL A 224 -20.67 -4.80 5.60
C VAL A 224 -20.76 -4.30 7.04
N LYS A 225 -20.10 -5.00 7.98
CA LYS A 225 -20.17 -4.62 9.39
C LYS A 225 -19.18 -3.51 9.71
N GLN A 226 -19.65 -2.55 10.50
CA GLN A 226 -18.85 -1.46 11.05
C GLN A 226 -17.86 -0.84 10.03
N PRO A 227 -18.34 -0.41 8.85
CA PRO A 227 -17.48 0.06 7.76
C PRO A 227 -16.65 1.30 8.15
N LEU A 228 -17.15 2.09 9.11
CA LEU A 228 -16.49 3.29 9.63
C LEU A 228 -15.60 3.04 10.85
N SER A 229 -15.44 1.79 11.31
CA SER A 229 -14.67 1.44 12.51
C SER A 229 -13.29 0.84 12.23
N ARG A 230 -12.83 0.82 10.96
CA ARG A 230 -11.55 0.19 10.60
C ARG A 230 -10.36 0.94 11.19
N LYS A 231 -9.25 0.21 11.33
CA LYS A 231 -7.99 0.69 11.90
C LYS A 231 -7.18 1.49 10.88
N LEU A 232 -7.27 1.09 9.62
CA LEU A 232 -6.74 1.79 8.46
C LEU A 232 -7.75 1.73 7.32
N TYR A 233 -7.61 2.67 6.40
CA TYR A 233 -8.37 2.73 5.16
C TYR A 233 -7.41 2.88 3.98
N HIS A 234 -7.42 1.92 3.05
CA HIS A 234 -6.76 2.09 1.76
C HIS A 234 -7.69 2.87 0.83
N LEU A 235 -7.32 4.10 0.49
CA LEU A 235 -8.16 5.05 -0.25
C LEU A 235 -8.07 4.90 -1.78
N PHE A 236 -7.23 3.98 -2.28
CA PHE A 236 -7.04 3.65 -3.70
C PHE A 236 -6.82 4.87 -4.59
N ASN A 237 -5.67 5.54 -4.44
CA ASN A 237 -5.38 6.72 -5.25
C ASN A 237 -5.35 6.44 -6.76
N SER A 238 -4.94 5.24 -7.17
CA SER A 238 -5.04 4.79 -8.58
C SER A 238 -6.45 4.83 -9.17
N GLN A 239 -7.48 4.92 -8.34
CA GLN A 239 -8.88 4.88 -8.76
C GLN A 239 -9.55 6.26 -8.74
N GLY A 240 -8.74 7.33 -8.70
CA GLY A 240 -9.22 8.71 -8.86
C GLY A 240 -9.52 9.44 -7.56
N PHE A 241 -9.03 8.94 -6.41
CA PHE A 241 -9.21 9.63 -5.13
C PHE A 241 -8.64 11.06 -5.16
N ALA A 242 -7.40 11.22 -5.66
CA ALA A 242 -6.77 12.54 -5.77
C ALA A 242 -7.55 13.53 -6.63
N ASP A 243 -8.22 13.05 -7.69
CA ASP A 243 -8.99 13.91 -8.59
C ASP A 243 -10.38 14.24 -8.02
N ALA A 244 -10.91 13.35 -7.17
CA ALA A 244 -12.21 13.54 -6.55
C ALA A 244 -12.15 14.54 -5.40
N TYR A 245 -11.12 14.51 -4.55
CA TYR A 245 -11.14 15.21 -3.27
C TYR A 245 -10.20 16.43 -3.21
N TRP A 246 -10.76 17.53 -2.69
CA TRP A 246 -10.04 18.76 -2.40
C TRP A 246 -9.79 18.87 -0.91
N CYS A 247 -8.85 19.75 -0.53
CA CYS A 247 -8.50 19.98 0.87
C CYS A 247 -9.72 20.31 1.77
N TYR A 248 -10.67 21.10 1.28
CA TYR A 248 -11.92 21.38 1.99
C TYR A 248 -12.73 20.11 2.29
N ASP A 249 -12.85 19.22 1.29
CA ASP A 249 -13.58 17.95 1.42
C ASP A 249 -12.96 17.05 2.52
N LEU A 250 -11.64 17.14 2.73
CA LEU A 250 -10.92 16.28 3.66
C LEU A 250 -10.76 16.88 5.07
N THR A 251 -10.81 18.20 5.20
CA THR A 251 -10.48 18.88 6.47
C THR A 251 -11.69 19.55 7.12
N THR A 252 -12.69 19.94 6.34
CA THR A 252 -13.84 20.73 6.82
C THR A 252 -15.16 20.00 6.62
N ASP A 253 -15.34 19.30 5.50
CA ASP A 253 -16.59 18.60 5.21
C ASP A 253 -16.71 17.26 5.97
N ASN A 254 -17.39 17.27 7.10
CA ASN A 254 -17.69 16.05 7.85
C ASN A 254 -18.96 15.33 7.39
N SER A 255 -19.64 15.79 6.33
CA SER A 255 -20.86 15.17 5.83
C SER A 255 -20.60 13.95 4.95
N THR A 256 -19.42 13.88 4.32
CA THR A 256 -18.97 12.75 3.49
C THR A 256 -18.15 11.75 4.30
N VAL A 257 -18.12 10.51 3.82
CA VAL A 257 -17.29 9.45 4.43
C VAL A 257 -15.82 9.85 4.49
N ALA A 258 -15.25 10.41 3.43
CA ALA A 258 -13.84 10.77 3.40
C ALA A 258 -13.52 11.81 4.49
N GLY A 259 -14.22 12.94 4.53
CA GLY A 259 -13.93 13.98 5.51
C GLY A 259 -14.20 13.54 6.95
N ALA A 260 -15.23 12.72 7.19
CA ALA A 260 -15.45 12.10 8.51
C ALA A 260 -14.29 11.20 8.95
N LEU A 261 -13.73 10.39 8.04
CA LEU A 261 -12.56 9.57 8.33
C LEU A 261 -11.30 10.42 8.61
N TYR A 262 -11.07 11.49 7.84
CA TYR A 262 -9.95 12.39 8.09
C TYR A 262 -10.10 13.13 9.42
N GLN A 263 -11.29 13.61 9.76
CA GLN A 263 -11.57 14.20 11.07
C GLN A 263 -11.26 13.22 12.20
N ARG A 264 -11.69 11.96 12.06
CA ARG A 264 -11.38 10.91 13.04
C ARG A 264 -9.88 10.63 13.15
N SER A 265 -9.14 10.74 12.05
CA SER A 265 -7.69 10.56 12.01
C SER A 265 -6.89 11.70 12.66
N GLN A 266 -7.53 12.85 12.92
CA GLN A 266 -6.92 14.01 13.57
C GLN A 266 -6.90 13.88 15.10
N VAL A 267 -7.71 13.00 15.69
CA VAL A 267 -7.76 12.80 17.13
C VAL A 267 -6.43 12.22 17.60
N GLN A 268 -5.66 13.02 18.34
CA GLN A 268 -4.42 12.56 18.95
C GLN A 268 -4.76 11.57 20.06
N ARG A 269 -4.35 10.32 19.88
CA ARG A 269 -4.53 9.31 20.91
C ARG A 269 -3.47 9.51 22.00
N ALA A 270 -3.90 9.49 23.25
CA ALA A 270 -2.97 9.43 24.36
C ALA A 270 -2.06 8.20 24.18
N ILE A 271 -0.76 8.40 24.36
CA ILE A 271 0.19 7.30 24.47
C ILE A 271 -0.32 6.43 25.61
N ALA A 272 -0.58 5.14 25.36
CA ALA A 272 -1.07 4.26 26.41
C ALA A 272 -0.09 4.33 27.58
N ALA A 273 -0.60 4.54 28.81
CA ALA A 273 0.25 4.75 30.00
C ALA A 273 1.23 3.59 30.29
N HIS A 274 1.05 2.44 29.63
CA HIS A 274 1.96 1.30 29.68
C HIS A 274 3.23 1.47 28.80
N ASP A 275 3.24 2.43 27.88
CA ASP A 275 4.42 2.80 27.11
C ASP A 275 5.20 3.85 27.91
N GLY A 276 6.15 3.39 28.75
CA GLY A 276 7.03 4.28 29.53
C GLY A 276 7.78 5.33 28.68
N PRO A 277 8.47 6.29 29.32
CA PRO A 277 9.20 7.35 28.62
C PRO A 277 10.16 6.76 27.60
N THR A 278 10.43 7.52 26.56
CA THR A 278 10.99 7.04 25.31
C THR A 278 12.45 6.51 25.40
N SER A 279 12.75 5.42 26.11
CA SER A 279 14.09 4.84 26.27
C SER A 279 14.37 3.65 25.33
N LYS A 280 15.61 3.59 24.82
CA LYS A 280 16.18 2.49 24.02
C LYS A 280 16.30 1.23 24.87
N CYS A 281 15.77 0.08 24.42
CA CYS A 281 16.16 -1.24 24.95
C CYS A 281 16.15 -2.30 23.85
N ALA A 282 17.20 -3.13 23.84
CA ALA A 282 17.28 -4.42 23.21
C ALA A 282 17.83 -5.39 24.27
N ASN A 283 16.94 -6.17 24.91
CA ASN A 283 17.27 -7.41 25.60
C ASN A 283 16.04 -8.33 25.66
N ASP A 284 16.29 -9.63 25.53
CA ASP A 284 15.27 -10.68 25.46
C ASP A 284 14.41 -10.71 26.73
N GLY A 285 13.13 -10.37 26.60
CA GLY A 285 12.13 -10.45 27.67
C GLY A 285 11.52 -9.12 28.14
N GLY A 286 11.97 -7.97 27.62
CA GLY A 286 11.36 -6.67 27.92
C GLY A 286 10.20 -6.29 26.99
N LEU A 287 9.20 -5.55 27.49
CA LEU A 287 8.19 -4.87 26.67
C LEU A 287 8.88 -3.81 25.79
N CYS A 288 9.04 -4.13 24.51
CA CYS A 288 9.81 -3.34 23.55
C CYS A 288 8.97 -2.24 22.88
N LYS A 289 9.61 -1.06 22.73
CA LYS A 289 9.25 -0.07 21.72
C LYS A 289 9.32 -0.64 20.32
N CYS A 290 8.51 -0.09 19.41
CA CYS A 290 8.58 -0.39 17.98
C CYS A 290 9.96 0.00 17.42
N THR A 291 10.83 -0.97 17.22
CA THR A 291 12.17 -0.81 16.60
C THR A 291 12.10 -0.70 15.07
N GLY A 292 10.90 -0.68 14.51
CA GLY A 292 10.67 -0.62 13.08
C GLY A 292 10.55 0.80 12.56
N ASN A 293 11.35 1.14 11.55
CA ASN A 293 11.10 2.31 10.73
C ASN A 293 9.85 2.09 9.88
N VAL A 294 9.18 3.17 9.52
CA VAL A 294 8.09 3.10 8.54
C VAL A 294 8.57 3.61 7.20
N PHE A 295 8.41 2.75 6.21
CA PHE A 295 8.86 2.97 4.86
C PHE A 295 7.69 3.28 3.95
N TYR A 296 7.89 4.26 3.08
CA TYR A 296 6.86 4.67 2.15
C TYR A 296 7.27 4.40 0.72
N GLY A 297 6.26 4.08 -0.09
CA GLY A 297 6.42 4.10 -1.52
C GLY A 297 5.10 4.13 -2.27
N ARG A 298 5.22 4.57 -3.53
CA ARG A 298 4.29 4.46 -4.67
C ARG A 298 3.61 5.78 -5.00
N ARG A 299 4.20 6.50 -5.95
CA ARG A 299 3.51 7.53 -6.73
C ARG A 299 2.64 6.84 -7.78
N PHE A 300 1.43 7.36 -7.99
CA PHE A 300 0.65 7.09 -9.20
C PHE A 300 0.90 8.24 -10.18
N ALA A 301 1.37 7.93 -11.38
CA ALA A 301 1.42 8.90 -12.45
C ALA A 301 -0.01 9.11 -12.96
N CYS A 302 -0.64 10.22 -12.63
CA CYS A 302 -1.87 10.62 -13.30
C CYS A 302 -1.55 10.86 -14.78
N GLY A 303 -2.19 10.09 -15.68
CA GLY A 303 -2.27 10.40 -17.10
C GLY A 303 -1.14 9.88 -17.99
N SER A 304 -1.22 8.60 -18.36
CA SER A 304 -1.06 8.22 -19.77
C SER A 304 -2.09 7.14 -20.11
N ASN A 305 -2.69 7.23 -21.30
CA ASN A 305 -3.82 6.40 -21.76
C ASN A 305 -3.57 4.87 -21.75
N GLN A 306 -2.36 4.40 -21.38
CA GLN A 306 -2.03 2.98 -21.32
C GLN A 306 -2.51 2.26 -20.04
N GLN A 307 -2.73 2.97 -18.92
CA GLN A 307 -3.14 2.31 -17.67
C GLN A 307 -4.63 1.89 -17.64
N THR A 308 -5.48 2.57 -18.40
CA THR A 308 -6.94 2.31 -18.43
C THR A 308 -7.32 1.06 -19.22
N GLU A 309 -6.57 0.68 -20.26
CA GLU A 309 -6.93 -0.49 -21.09
C GLU A 309 -6.59 -1.84 -20.41
N LEU A 310 -5.54 -1.89 -19.59
CA LEU A 310 -5.13 -3.13 -18.90
C LEU A 310 -5.99 -3.44 -17.66
N ALA A 311 -6.46 -2.42 -16.94
CA ALA A 311 -7.39 -2.60 -15.83
C ALA A 311 -8.77 -3.09 -16.30
N ALA A 312 -9.25 -2.63 -17.46
CA ALA A 312 -10.51 -3.08 -18.04
C ALA A 312 -10.47 -4.57 -18.48
N TRP A 313 -9.30 -5.08 -18.87
CA TRP A 313 -9.13 -6.48 -19.28
C TRP A 313 -9.08 -7.48 -18.10
N LEU A 314 -8.57 -7.05 -16.94
CA LEU A 314 -8.42 -7.93 -15.76
C LEU A 314 -9.68 -8.01 -14.89
N VAL A 315 -10.58 -7.01 -14.95
CA VAL A 315 -11.88 -7.06 -14.28
C VAL A 315 -12.91 -7.87 -15.09
N GLY A 316 -12.69 -8.05 -16.40
CA GLY A 316 -13.57 -8.82 -17.30
C GLY A 316 -13.43 -10.34 -17.25
N GLY A 317 -12.61 -10.89 -16.35
CA GLY A 317 -12.31 -12.34 -16.27
C GLY A 317 -13.35 -13.20 -15.55
N TYR A 318 -14.44 -12.63 -15.04
CA TYR A 318 -15.53 -13.39 -14.43
C TYR A 318 -16.83 -13.15 -15.19
N GLY A 319 -17.34 -14.24 -15.79
CA GLY A 319 -18.45 -14.21 -16.73
C GLY A 319 -19.74 -13.65 -16.15
N PHE A 320 -20.34 -12.74 -16.90
CA PHE A 320 -21.78 -12.50 -16.89
C PHE A 320 -22.22 -12.05 -18.29
N ILE A 321 -23.21 -12.75 -18.85
CA ILE A 321 -23.88 -12.41 -20.11
C ILE A 321 -24.75 -11.18 -19.84
N GLY A 322 -24.48 -10.07 -20.53
CA GLY A 322 -25.25 -8.84 -20.40
C GLY A 322 -24.99 -7.86 -21.53
N THR A 323 -26.06 -7.51 -22.25
CA THR A 323 -26.13 -6.79 -23.52
C THR A 323 -25.46 -5.41 -23.52
N LEU A 324 -24.80 -5.10 -24.64
CA LEU A 324 -24.02 -3.92 -24.96
C LEU A 324 -24.89 -2.64 -25.09
N MET A 325 -24.57 -1.58 -24.34
CA MET A 325 -24.79 -0.19 -24.79
C MET A 325 -23.52 0.63 -24.53
N ARG A 326 -22.82 1.00 -25.61
CA ARG A 326 -21.70 1.94 -25.56
C ARG A 326 -22.24 3.37 -25.56
N LYS A 327 -21.94 4.15 -24.51
CA LYS A 327 -21.91 5.61 -24.57
C LYS A 327 -20.47 6.07 -24.40
N THR A 328 -19.93 6.73 -25.42
CA THR A 328 -18.65 7.43 -25.40
C THR A 328 -18.82 8.77 -24.69
N TYR A 329 -18.01 9.04 -23.66
CA TYR A 329 -17.85 10.37 -23.08
C TYR A 329 -16.42 10.86 -23.37
N ALA A 330 -16.31 12.00 -24.03
CA ALA A 330 -15.06 12.73 -24.19
C ALA A 330 -14.83 13.60 -22.94
N MET A 331 -13.73 13.37 -22.22
CA MET A 331 -13.28 14.26 -21.14
C MET A 331 -12.40 15.37 -21.73
N LYS A 332 -12.80 16.63 -21.51
CA LYS A 332 -11.97 17.82 -21.71
C LYS A 332 -10.93 17.90 -20.59
N THR A 333 -9.67 18.06 -20.95
CA THR A 333 -8.59 18.40 -20.02
C THR A 333 -8.63 19.91 -19.74
N SER A 334 -8.85 20.30 -18.48
CA SER A 334 -8.64 21.67 -18.01
C SER A 334 -7.45 21.71 -17.06
N SER A 335 -6.46 22.55 -17.35
CA SER A 335 -5.35 22.83 -16.44
C SER A 335 -5.83 23.70 -15.28
N THR A 336 -6.01 23.13 -14.09
CA THR A 336 -6.39 23.87 -12.87
C THR A 336 -5.19 24.08 -11.95
N SER A 337 -4.95 25.36 -11.60
CA SER A 337 -3.95 25.76 -10.60
C SER A 337 -4.36 25.30 -9.20
N GLN A 338 -3.48 24.58 -8.49
CA GLN A 338 -3.67 24.24 -7.08
C GLN A 338 -3.52 25.50 -6.21
N ARG A 339 -4.60 25.91 -5.51
CA ARG A 339 -4.52 26.92 -4.44
C ARG A 339 -4.11 26.24 -3.13
N LYS A 340 -3.16 26.83 -2.41
CA LYS A 340 -2.72 26.38 -1.08
C LYS A 340 -3.84 26.58 -0.05
N CYS A 341 -4.01 25.63 0.87
CA CYS A 341 -4.88 25.80 2.04
C CYS A 341 -4.19 26.74 3.03
N GLY A 342 -4.91 27.76 3.48
CA GLY A 342 -4.47 28.61 4.59
C GLY A 342 -4.52 27.84 5.90
N ALA A 343 -3.54 28.07 6.76
CA ALA A 343 -3.48 27.53 8.11
C ALA A 343 -4.53 28.15 9.04
#